data_AF-A0A497M9X1-F1
#
_entry.id   AF-A0A497M9X1-F1
#
_cell.length_a   1.000
_cell.length_b   1.000
_cell.length_c   1.000
_cell.angle_alpha   90.00
_cell.angle_beta   90.00
_cell.angle_gamma   90.00
#
_symmetry.space_group_name_H-M   'P 1'
#
loop_
_entity.id
_entity.type
_entity.pdbx_description
1 polymer ?
#
loop_
_entity_poly.entity_id
_entity_poly.type
_entity_poly.pdbx_seq_one_letter_code
_entity_poly.pdbx_strand_id
1 'polypeptide(L)'
;FDRVLAAYAAHVVKKSHGGTVVTNVEASMCVEKMVEAYGGRVVRTRVGDVYLAEAMEKHGAIFGGEPCGAWIHPQFHYCPDGLLSSVLLLEALEDEDVSLSEFVSSAPKYPTLRENVPCENKVKYKVVEKIGEELASVFPNFKQVSTVDGVRLTLEEGWILVRASGTEPLIRLTVEGESLKTANEIMEKGLSLVKKLVEEVEN
;
A
#
# COMPACT_ATOMS: atom_id res chain seq x y z
N PHE A 1 4.23 9.05 -6.02
CA PHE A 1 3.08 8.62 -6.83
C PHE A 1 1.85 8.36 -5.98
N ASP A 2 1.98 7.81 -4.77
CA ASP A 2 0.85 7.56 -3.87
C ASP A 2 -0.06 8.76 -3.64
N ARG A 3 0.49 9.98 -3.51
CA ARG A 3 -0.34 11.19 -3.32
C ARG A 3 -1.21 11.54 -4.53
N VAL A 4 -0.71 11.30 -5.74
CA VAL A 4 -1.48 11.50 -6.99
C VAL A 4 -2.57 10.44 -7.07
N LEU A 5 -2.23 9.19 -6.76
CA LEU A 5 -3.19 8.08 -6.64
C LEU A 5 -4.28 8.37 -5.61
N ALA A 6 -3.91 8.84 -4.42
CA ALA A 6 -4.84 9.14 -3.33
C ALA A 6 -5.79 10.29 -3.68
N ALA A 7 -5.26 11.39 -4.24
CA ALA A 7 -6.07 12.53 -4.66
C ALA A 7 -7.06 12.12 -5.77
N TYR A 8 -6.59 11.41 -6.79
CA TYR A 8 -7.45 10.93 -7.87
C TYR A 8 -8.49 9.92 -7.38
N ALA A 9 -8.11 8.95 -6.53
CA ALA A 9 -9.04 8.01 -5.93
C ALA A 9 -10.16 8.71 -5.14
N ALA A 10 -9.80 9.73 -4.35
CA ALA A 10 -10.76 10.54 -3.61
C ALA A 10 -11.69 11.33 -4.53
N HIS A 11 -11.19 11.91 -5.61
CA HIS A 11 -12.01 12.56 -6.64
C HIS A 11 -13.06 11.59 -7.21
N VAL A 12 -12.64 10.39 -7.62
CA VAL A 12 -13.57 9.38 -8.17
C VAL A 12 -14.63 8.97 -7.15
N VAL A 13 -14.24 8.76 -5.88
CA VAL A 13 -15.16 8.42 -4.77
C VAL A 13 -16.14 9.55 -4.50
N LYS A 14 -15.67 10.81 -4.48
CA LYS A 14 -16.51 12.00 -4.28
C LYS A 14 -17.56 12.13 -5.39
N LYS A 15 -17.15 11.98 -6.66
CA LYS A 15 -18.04 12.02 -7.84
C LYS A 15 -19.06 10.86 -7.85
N SER A 16 -18.67 9.72 -7.29
CA SER A 16 -19.51 8.51 -7.21
C SER A 16 -20.38 8.42 -5.94
N HIS A 17 -20.29 9.41 -5.04
CA HIS A 17 -20.94 9.41 -3.72
C HIS A 17 -20.62 8.16 -2.87
N GLY A 18 -19.34 7.77 -2.87
CA GLY A 18 -18.83 6.57 -2.21
C GLY A 18 -18.28 5.54 -3.20
N GLY A 19 -18.03 4.32 -2.73
CA GLY A 19 -17.59 3.20 -3.56
C GLY A 19 -16.35 2.48 -3.05
N THR A 20 -15.89 1.49 -3.80
CA THR A 20 -14.71 0.68 -3.45
C THR A 20 -13.53 1.05 -4.34
N VAL A 21 -12.40 1.39 -3.72
CA VAL A 21 -11.11 1.57 -4.40
C VAL A 21 -10.23 0.37 -4.10
N VAL A 22 -9.51 -0.14 -5.10
CA VAL A 22 -8.54 -1.23 -4.92
C VAL A 22 -7.14 -0.69 -5.07
N THR A 23 -6.23 -1.08 -4.17
CA THR A 23 -4.79 -0.81 -4.31
C THR A 23 -3.99 -2.00 -3.81
N ASN A 24 -2.66 -1.96 -3.90
CA ASN A 24 -1.80 -3.04 -3.39
C ASN A 24 -1.38 -2.79 -1.94
N VAL A 25 -0.79 -3.79 -1.29
CA VAL A 25 -0.33 -3.68 0.11
C VAL A 25 0.80 -2.66 0.34
N GLU A 26 1.49 -2.21 -0.71
CA GLU A 26 2.60 -1.25 -0.60
C GLU A 26 2.16 0.21 -0.64
N ALA A 27 0.94 0.49 -1.11
CA ALA A 27 0.45 1.85 -1.23
C ALA A 27 0.39 2.55 0.12
N SER A 28 0.70 3.84 0.12
CA SER A 28 0.65 4.69 1.32
C SER A 28 -0.73 4.66 1.98
N MET A 29 -0.78 4.85 3.30
CA MET A 29 -2.02 5.03 4.05
C MET A 29 -2.75 6.35 3.70
N CYS A 30 -2.11 7.25 2.94
CA CYS A 30 -2.80 8.42 2.42
C CYS A 30 -3.94 8.05 1.46
N VAL A 31 -3.89 6.88 0.82
CA VAL A 31 -4.98 6.39 -0.04
C VAL A 31 -6.23 6.11 0.80
N GLU A 32 -6.14 5.34 1.89
CA GLU A 32 -7.27 5.15 2.82
C GLU A 32 -7.79 6.47 3.36
N LYS A 33 -6.91 7.32 3.90
CA LYS A 33 -7.34 8.59 4.53
C LYS A 33 -8.11 9.47 3.57
N MET A 34 -7.69 9.54 2.31
CA MET A 34 -8.36 10.36 1.30
C MET A 34 -9.66 9.72 0.80
N VAL A 35 -9.70 8.40 0.60
CA VAL A 35 -10.89 7.66 0.14
C VAL A 35 -12.00 7.66 1.20
N GLU A 36 -11.66 7.40 2.46
CA GLU A 36 -12.61 7.33 3.57
C GLU A 36 -13.23 8.69 3.90
N ALA A 37 -12.50 9.79 3.68
CA ALA A 37 -13.01 11.15 3.85
C ALA A 37 -14.24 11.46 2.99
N TYR A 38 -14.44 10.72 1.88
CA TYR A 38 -15.58 10.86 0.97
C TYR A 38 -16.53 9.64 1.02
N GLY A 39 -16.47 8.83 2.08
CA GLY A 39 -17.37 7.69 2.28
C GLY A 39 -17.04 6.46 1.42
N GLY A 40 -15.83 6.43 0.83
CA GLY A 40 -15.33 5.24 0.14
C GLY A 40 -14.68 4.24 1.09
N ARG A 41 -14.31 3.08 0.55
CA ARG A 41 -13.52 2.06 1.25
C ARG A 41 -12.39 1.56 0.36
N VAL A 42 -11.30 1.11 0.97
CA VAL A 42 -10.14 0.55 0.26
C VAL A 42 -10.06 -0.95 0.46
N VAL A 43 -9.82 -1.68 -0.63
CA VAL A 43 -9.44 -3.10 -0.64
C VAL A 43 -7.98 -3.23 -1.05
N ARG A 44 -7.21 -4.00 -0.30
CA ARG A 44 -5.79 -4.23 -0.59
C ARG A 44 -5.52 -5.60 -1.16
N THR A 45 -4.65 -5.63 -2.17
CA THR A 45 -4.28 -6.81 -2.94
C THR A 45 -2.78 -7.07 -2.88
N ARG A 46 -2.37 -8.22 -3.39
CA ARG A 46 -0.96 -8.49 -3.70
C ARG A 46 -0.45 -7.48 -4.72
N VAL A 47 0.85 -7.25 -4.74
CA VAL A 47 1.44 -6.41 -5.78
C VAL A 47 1.31 -7.09 -7.13
N GLY A 48 0.87 -6.34 -8.14
CA GLY A 48 0.61 -6.81 -9.50
C GLY A 48 -0.78 -6.41 -10.00
N ASP A 49 -0.81 -5.88 -11.21
CA ASP A 49 -2.00 -5.41 -11.91
C ASP A 49 -3.07 -6.50 -12.13
N VAL A 50 -2.67 -7.75 -12.33
CA VAL A 50 -3.60 -8.89 -12.43
C VAL A 50 -4.42 -9.04 -11.15
N TYR A 51 -3.76 -9.05 -9.99
CA TYR A 51 -4.46 -9.16 -8.70
C TYR A 51 -5.33 -7.94 -8.41
N LEU A 52 -4.90 -6.77 -8.88
CA LEU A 52 -5.67 -5.54 -8.80
C LEU A 52 -6.98 -5.69 -9.61
N ALA A 53 -6.89 -6.10 -10.88
CA ALA A 53 -8.02 -6.29 -11.78
C ALA A 53 -9.02 -7.33 -11.24
N GLU A 54 -8.54 -8.49 -10.81
CA GLU A 54 -9.37 -9.57 -10.24
C GLU A 54 -10.13 -9.09 -8.99
N ALA A 55 -9.46 -8.35 -8.11
CA ALA A 55 -10.10 -7.80 -6.91
C ALA A 55 -11.11 -6.70 -7.27
N MET A 56 -10.84 -5.87 -8.27
CA MET A 56 -11.79 -4.86 -8.73
C MET A 56 -13.07 -5.48 -9.25
N GLU A 57 -12.97 -6.55 -10.05
CA GLU A 57 -14.14 -7.30 -10.53
C GLU A 57 -14.91 -7.92 -9.36
N LYS A 58 -14.19 -8.63 -8.48
CA LYS A 58 -14.78 -9.29 -7.30
C LYS A 58 -15.51 -8.32 -6.37
N HIS A 59 -14.98 -7.12 -6.17
CA HIS A 59 -15.50 -6.16 -5.20
C HIS A 59 -16.39 -5.07 -5.81
N GLY A 60 -16.64 -5.10 -7.12
CA GLY A 60 -17.37 -4.05 -7.83
C GLY A 60 -16.71 -2.68 -7.63
N ALA A 61 -15.38 -2.64 -7.74
CA ALA A 61 -14.63 -1.41 -7.51
C ALA A 61 -14.91 -0.38 -8.59
N ILE A 62 -14.86 0.89 -8.20
CA ILE A 62 -15.06 2.04 -9.10
C ILE A 62 -13.74 2.56 -9.67
N PHE A 63 -12.63 2.23 -9.02
CA PHE A 63 -11.28 2.57 -9.43
C PHE A 63 -10.29 1.61 -8.77
N GLY A 64 -9.18 1.33 -9.44
CA GLY A 64 -8.05 0.69 -8.82
C GLY A 64 -6.74 1.27 -9.32
N GLY A 65 -5.75 1.34 -8.45
CA GLY A 65 -4.43 1.83 -8.84
C GLY A 65 -3.32 1.37 -7.94
N GLU A 66 -2.17 1.13 -8.55
CA GLU A 66 -0.91 0.87 -7.84
C GLU A 66 -0.02 2.12 -7.79
N PRO A 67 0.86 2.23 -6.78
CA PRO A 67 1.82 3.33 -6.67
C PRO A 67 2.77 3.45 -7.86
N CYS A 68 2.97 2.39 -8.64
CA CYS A 68 3.80 2.41 -9.84
C CYS A 68 3.14 3.12 -11.03
N GLY A 69 1.86 3.51 -10.93
CA GLY A 69 1.10 4.18 -12.01
C GLY A 69 0.23 3.24 -12.84
N ALA A 70 0.15 1.95 -12.50
CA ALA A 70 -0.80 1.02 -13.10
C ALA A 70 -2.20 1.28 -12.55
N TRP A 71 -2.99 2.06 -13.29
CA TRP A 71 -4.35 2.49 -12.91
C TRP A 71 -5.39 1.91 -13.85
N ILE A 72 -6.48 1.43 -13.27
CA ILE A 72 -7.56 0.72 -13.95
C ILE A 72 -8.87 1.47 -13.71
N HIS A 73 -9.59 1.74 -14.80
CA HIS A 73 -10.89 2.40 -14.80
C HIS A 73 -11.95 1.41 -15.31
N PRO A 74 -12.70 0.75 -14.41
CA PRO A 74 -13.55 -0.40 -14.75
C PRO A 74 -14.75 -0.05 -15.63
N GLN A 75 -15.07 1.25 -15.74
CA GLN A 75 -16.05 1.75 -16.71
C GLN A 75 -15.60 1.58 -18.17
N PHE A 76 -14.28 1.48 -18.40
CA PHE A 76 -13.70 1.30 -19.74
C PHE A 76 -13.20 -0.13 -19.93
N HIS A 77 -12.29 -0.60 -19.06
CA HIS A 77 -11.76 -1.96 -19.07
C HIS A 77 -10.97 -2.28 -17.80
N TYR A 78 -10.74 -3.57 -17.54
CA TYR A 78 -9.98 -4.10 -16.40
C TYR A 78 -8.45 -4.23 -16.65
N CYS A 79 -7.92 -3.48 -17.61
CA CYS A 79 -6.48 -3.39 -17.90
C CYS A 79 -5.91 -2.04 -17.44
N PRO A 80 -4.67 -1.96 -16.94
CA PRO A 80 -4.02 -0.69 -16.71
C PRO A 80 -3.85 0.12 -18.01
N ASP A 81 -4.25 1.39 -17.99
CA ASP A 81 -4.08 2.30 -19.13
C ASP A 81 -3.62 3.68 -18.67
N GLY A 82 -2.34 3.97 -18.94
CA GLY A 82 -1.71 5.23 -18.57
C GLY A 82 -2.17 6.43 -19.43
N LEU A 83 -2.56 6.22 -20.68
CA LEU A 83 -3.06 7.29 -21.54
C LEU A 83 -4.45 7.71 -21.08
N LEU A 84 -5.35 6.73 -20.89
CA LEU A 84 -6.67 6.97 -20.32
C LEU A 84 -6.56 7.62 -18.94
N SER A 85 -5.68 7.12 -18.07
CA SER A 85 -5.49 7.69 -16.74
C SER A 85 -4.98 9.13 -16.77
N SER A 86 -4.14 9.47 -17.73
CA SER A 86 -3.64 10.84 -17.90
C SER A 86 -4.76 11.78 -18.36
N VAL A 87 -5.60 11.36 -19.30
CA VAL A 87 -6.75 12.15 -19.76
C VAL A 87 -7.78 12.34 -18.65
N LEU A 88 -8.14 11.28 -17.94
CA LEU A 88 -9.10 11.36 -16.83
C LEU A 88 -8.55 12.17 -15.65
N LEU A 89 -7.23 12.15 -15.41
CA LEU A 89 -6.62 13.04 -14.43
C LEU A 89 -6.74 14.51 -14.86
N LEU A 90 -6.53 14.84 -16.15
CA LEU A 90 -6.73 16.20 -16.65
C LEU A 90 -8.20 16.64 -16.53
N GLU A 91 -9.15 15.76 -16.83
CA GLU A 91 -10.58 15.99 -16.61
C GLU A 91 -10.87 16.27 -15.13
N ALA A 92 -10.30 15.49 -14.20
CA ALA A 92 -10.47 15.72 -12.77
C ALA A 92 -9.92 17.09 -12.30
N LEU A 93 -8.82 17.55 -12.90
CA LEU A 93 -8.28 18.89 -12.62
C LEU A 93 -9.18 20.01 -13.15
N GLU A 94 -9.79 19.81 -14.31
CA GLU A 94 -10.76 20.73 -14.89
C GLU A 94 -12.06 20.78 -14.06
N ASP A 95 -12.58 19.61 -13.66
CA ASP A 95 -13.77 19.47 -12.80
C ASP A 95 -13.60 20.20 -11.45
N GLU A 96 -12.39 20.19 -10.89
CA GLU A 96 -12.08 20.85 -9.61
C GLU A 96 -11.56 22.28 -9.75
N ASP A 97 -11.29 22.74 -10.98
CA ASP A 97 -10.70 24.06 -11.30
C ASP A 97 -9.42 24.35 -10.50
N VAL A 98 -8.49 23.38 -10.48
CA VAL A 98 -7.22 23.46 -9.72
C VAL A 98 -6.02 23.03 -10.53
N SER A 99 -4.84 23.54 -10.15
CA SER A 99 -3.57 23.02 -10.63
C SER A 99 -3.29 21.61 -10.10
N LEU A 100 -2.46 20.85 -10.81
CA LEU A 100 -2.00 19.54 -10.34
C LEU A 100 -1.33 19.62 -8.96
N SER A 101 -0.57 20.69 -8.68
CA SER A 101 0.04 20.89 -7.37
C SER A 101 -0.98 21.03 -6.25
N GLU A 102 -2.06 21.78 -6.48
CA GLU A 102 -3.13 21.97 -5.51
C GLU A 102 -3.90 20.67 -5.31
N PHE A 103 -4.26 19.98 -6.39
CA PHE A 103 -4.95 18.70 -6.36
C PHE A 103 -4.20 17.67 -5.51
N VAL A 104 -2.90 17.52 -5.74
CA VAL A 104 -2.03 16.59 -4.99
C VAL A 104 -1.75 17.07 -3.56
N SER A 105 -1.80 18.39 -3.31
CA SER A 105 -1.55 18.96 -1.98
C SER A 105 -2.56 18.51 -0.93
N SER A 106 -3.79 18.19 -1.37
CA SER A 106 -4.87 17.66 -0.51
C SER A 106 -4.51 16.32 0.15
N ALA A 107 -3.73 15.47 -0.54
CA ALA A 107 -3.30 14.20 -0.01
C ALA A 107 -2.16 14.38 1.01
N PRO A 108 -2.28 13.85 2.23
CA PRO A 108 -1.23 13.94 3.23
C PRO A 108 0.04 13.23 2.76
N LYS A 109 1.19 13.73 3.21
CA LYS A 109 2.49 13.13 2.93
C LYS A 109 3.00 12.45 4.19
N TYR A 110 3.37 11.18 4.05
CA TYR A 110 3.94 10.39 5.13
C TYR A 110 5.38 9.99 4.81
N PRO A 111 6.29 10.01 5.81
CA PRO A 111 7.61 9.42 5.68
C PRO A 111 7.53 7.90 5.47
N THR A 112 8.06 7.42 4.35
CA THR A 112 8.20 5.99 4.03
C THR A 112 9.68 5.60 4.10
N LEU A 113 9.99 4.54 4.84
CA LEU A 113 11.32 3.94 4.96
C LEU A 113 11.31 2.54 4.35
N ARG A 114 12.43 2.13 3.74
CA ARG A 114 12.58 0.81 3.12
C ARG A 114 13.94 0.24 3.47
N GLU A 115 13.96 -1.01 3.91
CA GLU A 115 15.16 -1.76 4.25
C GLU A 115 15.11 -3.16 3.64
N ASN A 116 16.27 -3.73 3.33
CA ASN A 116 16.39 -5.09 2.84
C ASN A 116 17.28 -5.90 3.79
N VAL A 117 16.82 -7.09 4.19
CA VAL A 117 17.60 -8.05 4.96
C VAL A 117 17.96 -9.21 4.05
N PRO A 118 19.26 -9.48 3.78
CA PRO A 118 19.69 -10.66 3.04
C PRO A 118 19.15 -11.93 3.69
N CYS A 119 18.60 -12.84 2.90
CA CYS A 119 18.04 -14.10 3.38
C CYS A 119 17.93 -15.09 2.23
N GLU A 120 18.46 -16.30 2.40
CA GLU A 120 18.50 -17.26 1.31
C GLU A 120 17.10 -17.66 0.80
N ASN A 121 16.99 -17.90 -0.52
CA ASN A 121 15.73 -18.31 -1.15
C ASN A 121 15.09 -19.55 -0.52
N LYS A 122 15.91 -20.46 0.03
CA LYS A 122 15.46 -21.71 0.65
C LYS A 122 14.71 -21.50 1.98
N VAL A 123 14.95 -20.37 2.66
CA VAL A 123 14.42 -20.09 4.00
C VAL A 123 13.53 -18.84 4.09
N LYS A 124 13.68 -17.85 3.19
CA LYS A 124 13.00 -16.55 3.30
C LYS A 124 11.48 -16.61 3.52
N TYR A 125 10.79 -17.57 2.90
CA TYR A 125 9.34 -17.74 3.08
C TYR A 125 8.98 -18.30 4.45
N LYS A 126 9.80 -19.22 4.99
CA LYS A 126 9.63 -19.75 6.36
C LYS A 126 9.88 -18.65 7.41
N VAL A 127 10.86 -17.77 7.15
CA VAL A 127 11.12 -16.62 8.01
C VAL A 127 9.93 -15.67 8.01
N VAL A 128 9.34 -15.36 6.85
CA VAL A 128 8.14 -14.50 6.76
C VAL A 128 6.93 -15.13 7.45
N GLU A 129 6.77 -16.45 7.40
CA GLU A 129 5.72 -17.16 8.15
C GLU A 129 5.89 -16.96 9.67
N LYS A 130 7.09 -17.19 10.21
CA LYS A 130 7.41 -16.92 11.63
C LYS A 130 7.21 -15.45 12.01
N ILE A 131 7.58 -14.52 11.12
CA ILE A 131 7.32 -13.08 11.32
C ILE A 131 5.82 -12.84 11.50
N GLY A 132 4.95 -13.55 10.77
CA GLY A 132 3.49 -13.43 10.94
C GLY A 132 3.02 -13.76 12.35
N GLU A 133 3.68 -14.69 13.03
CA GLU A 133 3.36 -15.12 14.40
C GLU A 133 3.94 -14.17 15.45
N GLU A 134 5.17 -13.67 15.24
CA GLU A 134 5.90 -12.88 16.24
C GLU A 134 5.74 -11.36 16.09
N LEU A 135 5.46 -10.84 14.90
CA LEU A 135 5.45 -9.39 14.64
C LEU A 135 4.36 -8.67 15.45
N ALA A 136 3.22 -9.32 15.68
CA ALA A 136 2.15 -8.83 16.55
C ALA A 136 2.61 -8.66 18.00
N SER A 137 3.54 -9.49 18.49
CA SER A 137 4.06 -9.38 19.86
C SER A 137 4.96 -8.15 20.06
N VAL A 138 5.65 -7.72 19.01
CA VAL A 138 6.50 -6.52 19.00
C VAL A 138 5.66 -5.24 18.93
N PHE A 139 4.48 -5.32 18.33
CA PHE A 139 3.54 -4.21 18.17
C PHE A 139 2.19 -4.52 18.79
N PRO A 140 2.06 -4.65 20.13
CA PRO A 140 0.85 -5.12 20.79
C PRO A 140 -0.41 -4.26 20.54
N ASN A 141 -0.22 -3.00 20.14
CA ASN A 141 -1.30 -2.05 19.85
C ASN A 141 -1.63 -1.95 18.34
N PHE A 142 -1.32 -2.99 17.56
CA PHE A 142 -1.68 -3.02 16.14
C PHE A 142 -3.21 -3.02 15.96
N LYS A 143 -3.69 -2.36 14.89
CA LYS A 143 -5.12 -2.27 14.56
C LYS A 143 -5.58 -3.39 13.63
N GLN A 144 -4.71 -3.81 12.70
CA GLN A 144 -5.03 -4.82 11.71
C GLN A 144 -3.78 -5.57 11.28
N VAL A 145 -3.92 -6.87 11.00
CA VAL A 145 -2.93 -7.70 10.31
C VAL A 145 -3.50 -8.11 8.95
N SER A 146 -2.67 -8.02 7.92
CA SER A 146 -2.95 -8.57 6.59
C SER A 146 -1.81 -9.47 6.15
N THR A 147 -2.15 -10.67 5.71
CA THR A 147 -1.21 -11.66 5.19
C THR A 147 -1.34 -11.88 3.68
N VAL A 148 -1.92 -10.90 2.98
CA VAL A 148 -2.22 -10.99 1.54
C VAL A 148 -0.94 -11.16 0.72
N ASP A 149 0.11 -10.40 1.04
CA ASP A 149 1.42 -10.44 0.39
C ASP A 149 2.49 -10.12 1.44
N GLY A 150 3.09 -11.16 2.02
CA GLY A 150 3.88 -11.05 3.25
C GLY A 150 3.01 -10.70 4.44
N VAL A 151 3.56 -9.95 5.40
CA VAL A 151 2.87 -9.58 6.65
C VAL A 151 2.83 -8.06 6.77
N ARG A 152 1.63 -7.48 6.70
CA ARG A 152 1.37 -6.06 6.94
C ARG A 152 0.67 -5.87 8.28
N LEU A 153 1.27 -5.08 9.17
CA LEU A 153 0.59 -4.60 10.38
C LEU A 153 0.25 -3.12 10.20
N THR A 154 -1.03 -2.80 10.31
CA THR A 154 -1.52 -1.43 10.48
C THR A 154 -1.43 -1.06 11.95
N LEU A 155 -0.76 0.03 12.26
CA LEU A 155 -0.59 0.60 13.59
C LEU A 155 -1.42 1.89 13.70
N GLU A 156 -1.44 2.50 14.87
CA GLU A 156 -2.17 3.76 15.08
C GLU A 156 -1.56 4.94 14.31
N GLU A 157 -0.22 5.04 14.30
CA GLU A 157 0.50 6.15 13.68
C GLU A 157 1.30 5.72 12.43
N GLY A 158 0.97 4.59 11.81
CA GLY A 158 1.74 4.08 10.68
C GLY A 158 1.45 2.62 10.34
N TRP A 159 2.34 2.01 9.57
CA TRP A 159 2.27 0.59 9.25
C TRP A 159 3.66 0.03 8.95
N ILE A 160 3.79 -1.29 9.08
CA ILE A 160 4.96 -2.06 8.65
C ILE A 160 4.51 -3.19 7.72
N LEU A 161 5.25 -3.40 6.65
CA LEU A 161 5.10 -4.50 5.71
C LEU A 161 6.42 -5.26 5.61
N VAL A 162 6.36 -6.57 5.83
CA VAL A 162 7.51 -7.47 5.69
C VAL A 162 7.20 -8.53 4.65
N ARG A 163 8.01 -8.60 3.58
CA ARG A 163 7.77 -9.48 2.42
C ARG A 163 9.04 -10.17 1.97
N ALA A 164 8.94 -11.44 1.59
CA ALA A 164 10.01 -12.10 0.84
C ALA A 164 10.06 -11.54 -0.58
N SER A 165 11.24 -11.14 -1.07
CA SER A 165 11.39 -10.75 -2.47
C SER A 165 11.14 -11.95 -3.38
N GLY A 166 10.36 -11.80 -4.45
CA GLY A 166 10.12 -12.89 -5.40
C GLY A 166 11.34 -13.23 -6.26
N THR A 167 12.17 -12.23 -6.56
CA THR A 167 13.29 -12.33 -7.51
C THR A 167 14.66 -12.34 -6.85
N GLU A 168 14.77 -11.81 -5.63
CA GLU A 168 16.06 -11.65 -4.94
C GLU A 168 16.11 -12.46 -3.63
N PRO A 169 17.30 -12.89 -3.17
CA PRO A 169 17.49 -13.59 -1.90
C PRO A 169 17.50 -12.59 -0.73
N LEU A 170 16.36 -11.93 -0.51
CA LEU A 170 16.19 -10.96 0.57
C LEU A 170 14.73 -10.88 1.05
N ILE A 171 14.57 -10.37 2.27
CA ILE A 171 13.30 -9.94 2.86
C ILE A 171 13.27 -8.41 2.85
N ARG A 172 12.18 -7.83 2.33
CA ARG A 172 11.93 -6.39 2.27
C ARG A 172 11.11 -5.97 3.47
N LEU A 173 11.53 -4.89 4.11
CA LEU A 173 10.73 -4.14 5.07
C LEU A 173 10.37 -2.82 4.44
N THR A 174 9.09 -2.47 4.47
CA THR A 174 8.61 -1.12 4.15
C THR A 174 7.79 -0.62 5.33
N VAL A 175 8.10 0.59 5.77
CA VAL A 175 7.45 1.23 6.89
C VAL A 175 6.97 2.59 6.46
N GLU A 176 5.80 2.98 6.94
CA GLU A 176 5.33 4.36 6.85
C GLU A 176 4.87 4.81 8.22
N GLY A 177 5.15 6.06 8.58
CA GLY A 177 4.71 6.66 9.83
C GLY A 177 4.12 8.04 9.62
N GLU A 178 3.36 8.55 10.59
CA GLU A 178 2.86 9.93 10.58
C GLU A 178 3.99 10.95 10.73
N SER A 179 5.12 10.53 11.31
CA SER A 179 6.34 11.32 11.43
C SER A 179 7.57 10.46 11.09
N LEU A 180 8.69 11.12 10.78
CA LEU A 180 9.95 10.41 10.53
C LEU A 180 10.44 9.69 11.80
N LYS A 181 10.18 10.27 12.98
CA LYS A 181 10.46 9.63 14.27
C LYS A 181 9.69 8.31 14.40
N THR A 182 8.38 8.35 14.19
CA THR A 182 7.51 7.17 14.25
C THR A 182 7.95 6.11 13.23
N ALA A 183 8.26 6.51 11.99
CA ALA A 183 8.73 5.59 10.96
C ALA A 183 10.06 4.91 11.35
N ASN A 184 11.02 5.65 11.94
CA ASN A 184 12.27 5.08 12.43
C ASN A 184 12.03 4.10 13.57
N GLU A 185 11.19 4.45 14.56
CA GLU A 185 10.89 3.56 15.70
C GLU A 185 10.24 2.24 15.26
N ILE A 186 9.32 2.30 14.29
CA ILE A 186 8.71 1.10 13.70
C ILE A 186 9.76 0.28 12.94
N MET A 187 10.61 0.94 12.13
CA MET A 187 11.65 0.27 11.35
C MET A 187 12.67 -0.42 12.24
N GLU A 188 13.17 0.24 13.29
CA GLU A 188 14.16 -0.33 14.22
C GLU A 188 13.63 -1.61 14.89
N LYS A 189 12.39 -1.58 15.40
CA LYS A 189 11.74 -2.73 16.01
C LYS A 189 11.53 -3.88 15.03
N GLY A 190 11.00 -3.56 13.84
CA GLY A 190 10.77 -4.55 12.79
C GLY A 190 12.06 -5.19 12.30
N LEU A 191 13.08 -4.38 12.04
CA LEU A 191 14.38 -4.85 11.56
C LEU A 191 15.09 -5.74 12.58
N SER A 192 15.01 -5.40 13.86
CA SER A 192 15.55 -6.23 14.94
C SER A 192 14.92 -7.63 14.97
N LEU A 193 13.59 -7.71 14.88
CA LEU A 193 12.88 -8.99 14.82
C LEU A 193 13.25 -9.79 13.56
N VAL A 194 13.24 -9.15 12.39
CA VAL A 194 13.52 -9.85 11.12
C VAL A 194 14.94 -10.42 11.13
N LYS A 195 15.95 -9.64 11.55
CA LYS A 195 17.34 -10.12 11.62
C LYS A 195 17.48 -11.32 12.57
N LYS A 196 16.90 -11.22 13.76
CA LYS A 196 16.87 -12.34 14.73
C LYS A 196 16.28 -13.61 14.11
N LEU A 197 15.13 -13.50 13.43
CA LEU A 197 14.46 -14.66 12.84
C LEU A 197 15.19 -15.23 11.62
N VAL A 198 15.89 -14.39 10.85
CA VAL A 198 16.77 -14.87 9.76
C VAL A 198 17.91 -15.70 10.36
N GLU A 199 18.60 -15.19 11.37
CA GLU A 199 19.70 -15.90 12.05
C GLU A 199 19.23 -17.22 12.67
N GLU A 200 18.05 -17.25 13.29
CA GLU A 200 17.49 -18.47 13.91
C GLU A 200 17.10 -19.57 12.91
N VAL A 201 16.76 -19.21 11.67
CA VAL A 201 16.32 -20.16 10.65
C VAL A 201 17.46 -20.59 9.73
N GLU A 202 18.51 -19.76 9.61
CA GLU A 202 19.72 -20.10 8.84
C GLU A 202 20.71 -20.98 9.62
N ASN A 203 20.69 -20.92 10.96
CA ASN A 203 21.43 -21.82 11.86
C ASN A 203 20.72 -23.17 12.04
#